data_AF-A0A1F4JGY6-F1
#
_entry.id   AF-A0A1F4JGY6-F1
#
_cell.length_a   1.000
_cell.length_b   1.000
_cell.length_c   1.000
_cell.angle_alpha   90.00
_cell.angle_beta   90.00
_cell.angle_gamma   90.00
#
_symmetry.space_group_name_H-M   'P 1'
#
loop_
_entity.id
_entity.type
_entity.pdbx_description
1 polymer ?
#
loop_
_entity_poly.entity_id
_entity_poly.type
_entity_poly.pdbx_seq_one_letter_code
_entity_poly.pdbx_strand_id
1 'polypeptide(L)'
;MKLNEEFLMKMREATQLLQTSGPATATAAIQRMLAGKDNDVADGPHFSDGFVDINPAPDHKANETPANSVSDSLLDRLRNLSGAGWANALGRQPIQDVDLDAEPQPQEAAGRFMSASCTNRAGTRAYKLYVPSSYSGEPLPLIVMLHGCQQNPGDFAAGTGMNQVAEKNNCFVVYPGQAQAANGSNCWKWFNTSDQKRDGGEPSIIADITRQVMQEYRIDPDRVYVAGLSAGGAMATILAAAYPDLYAAVGIHSGLPAGSAHDVASAFGAMKDGGKAAGVCPHQQPVPVIVFHGDRDHTVHPNNGVDALTQCLNVSVGACKTSIVKGQVPHGRTYTRKVYSDEEGAAVAEHWIVHGAGHAWSGGSKAGSYTDPKGPDASQEMIRFFYANPKRRAGR
;
A
#
# COMPACT_ATOMS: atom_id res chain seq x y z
N MET A 1 -16.11 1.60 -50.83
CA MET A 1 -15.87 0.65 -49.72
C MET A 1 -14.86 -0.40 -50.18
N LYS A 2 -13.58 -0.21 -49.85
CA LYS A 2 -12.52 -1.23 -49.88
C LYS A 2 -11.76 -1.06 -48.56
N LEU A 3 -12.06 -1.89 -47.57
CA LEU A 3 -11.23 -1.99 -46.37
C LEU A 3 -9.99 -2.81 -46.76
N ASN A 4 -8.83 -2.20 -46.60
CA ASN A 4 -7.50 -2.64 -47.04
C ASN A 4 -7.14 -4.07 -46.58
N GLU A 5 -6.89 -4.97 -47.53
CA GLU A 5 -6.27 -6.28 -47.27
C GLU A 5 -4.92 -6.15 -46.54
N GLU A 6 -4.22 -5.03 -46.75
CA GLU A 6 -2.96 -4.71 -46.10
C GLU A 6 -3.08 -4.59 -44.58
N PHE A 7 -4.18 -4.02 -44.08
CA PHE A 7 -4.44 -3.92 -42.64
C PHE A 7 -4.69 -5.30 -42.04
N LEU A 8 -5.44 -6.16 -42.73
CA LEU A 8 -5.72 -7.53 -42.29
C LEU A 8 -4.47 -8.42 -42.31
N MET A 9 -3.56 -8.23 -43.27
CA MET A 9 -2.29 -8.94 -43.32
C MET A 9 -1.39 -8.56 -42.15
N LYS A 10 -1.25 -7.24 -41.89
CA LYS A 10 -0.43 -6.72 -40.80
C LYS A 10 -0.99 -7.08 -39.41
N MET A 11 -2.32 -7.21 -39.26
CA MET A 11 -2.95 -7.71 -38.03
C MET A 11 -2.71 -9.20 -37.77
N ARG A 12 -2.62 -10.03 -38.82
CA ARG A 12 -2.24 -11.45 -38.67
C ARG A 12 -0.80 -11.60 -38.20
N GLU A 13 0.11 -10.78 -38.73
CA GLU A 13 1.51 -10.77 -38.32
C GLU A 13 1.68 -10.38 -36.84
N ALA A 14 0.98 -9.35 -36.37
CA ALA A 14 0.98 -8.96 -34.97
C ALA A 14 0.44 -10.08 -34.04
N THR A 15 -0.56 -10.84 -34.50
CA THR A 15 -1.12 -11.98 -33.76
C THR A 15 -0.13 -13.15 -33.68
N GLN A 16 0.63 -13.39 -34.74
CA GLN A 16 1.66 -14.43 -34.77
C GLN A 16 2.85 -14.07 -33.88
N LEU A 17 3.24 -12.79 -33.85
CA LEU A 17 4.28 -12.28 -32.93
C LEU A 17 3.86 -12.38 -31.46
N LEU A 18 2.57 -12.19 -31.15
CA LEU A 18 2.05 -12.37 -29.79
C LEU A 18 2.21 -13.81 -29.30
N GLN A 19 2.00 -14.78 -30.19
CA GLN A 19 2.07 -16.21 -29.87
C GLN A 19 3.51 -16.75 -29.81
N THR A 20 4.44 -16.18 -30.60
CA THR A 20 5.80 -16.71 -30.75
C THR A 20 6.86 -15.94 -29.98
N SER A 21 6.69 -14.61 -29.85
CA SER A 21 7.73 -13.69 -29.38
C SER A 21 7.26 -12.78 -28.23
N GLY A 22 6.03 -13.01 -27.75
CA GLY A 22 5.47 -12.36 -26.57
C GLY A 22 4.84 -10.97 -26.80
N PRO A 23 4.09 -10.47 -25.81
CA PRO A 23 3.19 -9.32 -25.96
C PRO A 23 3.90 -7.99 -26.20
N ALA A 24 5.13 -7.80 -25.71
CA ALA A 24 5.90 -6.57 -25.94
C ALA A 24 6.26 -6.40 -27.43
N THR A 25 6.65 -7.49 -28.10
CA THR A 25 7.04 -7.50 -29.51
C THR A 25 5.85 -7.26 -30.44
N ALA A 26 4.70 -7.88 -30.13
CA ALA A 26 3.45 -7.66 -30.86
C ALA A 26 2.93 -6.22 -30.71
N THR A 27 3.05 -5.65 -29.51
CA THR A 27 2.64 -4.26 -29.24
C THR A 27 3.50 -3.26 -30.00
N ALA A 28 4.82 -3.48 -30.07
CA ALA A 28 5.72 -2.64 -30.85
C ALA A 28 5.43 -2.69 -32.37
N ALA A 29 5.03 -3.85 -32.89
CA ALA A 29 4.63 -3.99 -34.29
C ALA A 29 3.34 -3.19 -34.60
N ILE A 30 2.32 -3.31 -33.74
CA ILE A 30 1.06 -2.55 -33.87
C ILE A 30 1.32 -1.04 -33.74
N GLN A 31 2.21 -0.62 -32.84
CA GLN A 31 2.56 0.79 -32.68
C GLN A 31 3.27 1.37 -33.93
N ARG A 32 4.13 0.59 -34.60
CA ARG A 32 4.71 1.01 -35.89
C ARG A 32 3.66 1.11 -36.99
N MET A 33 2.69 0.20 -37.01
CA MET A 33 1.56 0.24 -37.95
C MET A 33 0.70 1.50 -37.77
N LEU A 34 0.47 1.92 -36.52
CA LEU A 34 -0.34 3.09 -36.19
C LEU A 34 0.42 4.41 -36.39
N ALA A 35 1.77 4.38 -36.35
CA ALA A 35 2.61 5.56 -36.47
C ALA A 35 2.88 6.02 -37.91
N GLY A 36 2.41 5.29 -38.92
CA GLY A 36 2.35 5.77 -40.31
C GLY A 36 3.66 6.30 -40.90
N LYS A 37 4.82 5.70 -40.58
CA LYS A 37 6.12 6.07 -41.15
C LYS A 37 6.65 4.95 -42.04
N ASP A 38 6.38 5.07 -43.33
CA ASP A 38 7.17 4.40 -44.38
C ASP A 38 8.18 5.42 -44.95
N ASN A 39 9.43 4.99 -45.10
CA ASN A 39 10.44 5.67 -45.91
C ASN A 39 10.36 5.12 -47.35
N ASP A 40 10.10 6.04 -48.28
CA ASP A 40 10.31 6.12 -49.75
C ASP A 40 10.60 4.86 -50.60
N VAL A 41 9.95 4.79 -51.79
CA VAL A 41 10.59 4.90 -53.14
C VAL A 41 9.54 4.92 -54.30
N ALA A 42 9.71 5.86 -55.24
CA ALA A 42 9.39 5.90 -56.69
C ALA A 42 8.02 6.40 -57.28
N ASP A 43 8.10 7.58 -57.92
CA ASP A 43 7.66 8.06 -59.26
C ASP A 43 6.25 7.80 -59.89
N GLY A 44 5.45 8.89 -59.96
CA GLY A 44 4.70 9.45 -61.13
C GLY A 44 3.42 8.78 -61.69
N PRO A 45 2.60 9.42 -62.58
CA PRO A 45 2.21 10.84 -62.75
C PRO A 45 0.67 11.12 -62.86
N HIS A 46 0.28 12.39 -62.61
CA HIS A 46 -0.85 13.26 -63.06
C HIS A 46 -2.31 12.82 -63.44
N PHE A 47 -3.19 13.82 -63.28
CA PHE A 47 -4.58 14.09 -63.78
C PHE A 47 -5.74 13.69 -62.85
N SER A 48 -6.85 14.43 -62.65
CA SER A 48 -7.32 15.79 -62.99
C SER A 48 -8.67 16.02 -62.27
N ASP A 49 -9.03 17.30 -62.10
CA ASP A 49 -10.31 17.93 -61.73
C ASP A 49 -11.59 17.12 -61.46
N GLY A 50 -12.31 17.57 -60.41
CA GLY A 50 -13.77 17.56 -60.35
C GLY A 50 -14.35 17.11 -59.02
N PHE A 51 -14.75 18.03 -58.15
CA PHE A 51 -16.10 18.09 -57.55
C PHE A 51 -16.26 19.34 -56.67
N VAL A 52 -17.46 19.93 -56.78
CA VAL A 52 -17.88 21.26 -56.30
C VAL A 52 -18.38 21.18 -54.85
N ASP A 53 -17.98 22.15 -54.02
CA ASP A 53 -18.49 22.41 -52.67
C ASP A 53 -19.86 23.10 -52.74
N ILE A 54 -20.85 22.60 -51.99
CA ILE A 54 -22.26 23.04 -52.04
C ILE A 54 -22.71 23.80 -50.78
N ASN A 55 -21.78 24.30 -49.94
CA ASN A 55 -22.13 25.21 -48.85
C ASN A 55 -21.04 26.26 -48.61
N PRO A 56 -21.15 27.49 -49.16
CA PRO A 56 -20.22 28.56 -48.82
C PRO A 56 -20.55 29.12 -47.43
N ALA A 57 -19.56 29.14 -46.54
CA ALA A 57 -19.61 29.96 -45.32
C ALA A 57 -19.24 31.41 -45.67
N PRO A 58 -19.87 32.43 -45.05
CA PRO A 58 -19.48 33.81 -45.27
C PRO A 58 -18.18 34.14 -44.54
N ASP A 59 -17.22 34.68 -45.28
CA ASP A 59 -16.02 35.35 -44.77
C ASP A 59 -16.43 36.52 -43.88
N HIS A 60 -15.90 36.58 -42.64
CA HIS A 60 -15.31 37.81 -42.11
C HIS A 60 -14.30 37.53 -40.99
N LYS A 61 -13.17 38.21 -41.16
CA LYS A 61 -11.88 38.18 -40.48
C LYS A 61 -11.88 38.40 -38.96
N ALA A 62 -11.05 37.60 -38.30
CA ALA A 62 -10.07 37.94 -37.25
C ALA A 62 -10.53 38.74 -36.01
N ASN A 63 -10.71 38.03 -34.89
CA ASN A 63 -9.83 38.12 -33.71
C ASN A 63 -10.31 37.12 -32.64
N GLU A 64 -9.63 35.98 -32.49
CA GLU A 64 -9.82 35.08 -31.35
C GLU A 64 -8.49 34.86 -30.63
N THR A 65 -8.38 35.45 -29.45
CA THR A 65 -7.60 34.91 -28.33
C THR A 65 -8.15 33.54 -27.95
N PRO A 66 -7.37 32.43 -27.99
CA PRO A 66 -7.89 31.15 -27.55
C PRO A 66 -7.90 31.07 -26.02
N ALA A 67 -9.09 30.78 -25.48
CA ALA A 67 -9.26 30.25 -24.15
C ALA A 67 -8.54 28.90 -24.04
N ASN A 68 -7.65 28.78 -23.06
CA ASN A 68 -6.88 27.56 -22.80
C ASN A 68 -7.82 26.39 -22.44
N SER A 69 -7.83 25.35 -23.28
CA SER A 69 -8.36 24.02 -22.98
C SER A 69 -7.41 23.28 -22.02
N VAL A 70 -7.55 23.55 -20.72
CA VAL A 70 -6.74 22.91 -19.67
C VAL A 70 -7.26 21.50 -19.30
N SER A 71 -8.43 21.08 -19.83
CA SER A 71 -9.09 19.83 -19.41
C SER A 71 -8.52 18.54 -20.02
N ASP A 72 -7.96 18.58 -21.24
CA ASP A 72 -7.55 17.34 -21.92
C ASP A 72 -6.11 16.89 -21.57
N SER A 73 -5.24 17.79 -21.10
CA SER A 73 -3.85 17.41 -20.72
C SER A 73 -3.74 16.73 -19.35
N LEU A 74 -4.73 16.90 -18.47
CA LEU A 74 -4.72 16.32 -17.12
C LEU A 74 -5.17 14.85 -17.15
N LEU A 75 -6.20 14.54 -17.94
CA LEU A 75 -6.72 13.17 -18.06
C LEU A 75 -5.74 12.23 -18.76
N ASP A 76 -5.01 12.71 -19.78
CA ASP A 76 -3.98 11.90 -20.45
C ASP A 76 -2.69 11.75 -19.62
N ARG A 77 -2.38 12.73 -18.76
CA ARG A 77 -1.33 12.56 -17.74
C ARG A 77 -1.73 11.52 -16.69
N LEU A 78 -2.99 11.50 -16.27
CA LEU A 78 -3.50 10.54 -15.27
C LEU A 78 -3.54 9.09 -15.80
N ARG A 79 -3.84 8.88 -17.08
CA ARG A 79 -3.80 7.55 -17.72
C ARG A 79 -2.39 6.95 -17.81
N ASN A 80 -1.38 7.80 -17.97
CA ASN A 80 0.04 7.40 -18.03
C ASN A 80 0.74 7.31 -16.66
N LEU A 81 0.03 7.56 -15.55
CA LEU A 81 0.56 7.38 -14.18
C LEU A 81 0.39 5.94 -13.65
N SER A 82 0.10 4.97 -14.52
CA SER A 82 0.19 3.55 -14.16
C SER A 82 1.66 3.13 -14.02
N GLY A 83 2.08 2.87 -12.77
CA GLY A 83 3.40 2.32 -12.42
C GLY A 83 4.54 3.32 -12.24
N ALA A 84 4.81 4.20 -13.21
CA ALA A 84 5.97 5.09 -13.16
C ALA A 84 5.76 6.35 -12.28
N GLY A 85 4.53 6.86 -12.23
CA GLY A 85 4.18 8.05 -11.46
C GLY A 85 4.28 7.86 -9.94
N TRP A 86 3.86 6.69 -9.46
CA TRP A 86 3.90 6.33 -8.05
C TRP A 86 5.33 6.17 -7.54
N ALA A 87 6.21 5.57 -8.34
CA ALA A 87 7.62 5.40 -7.97
C ALA A 87 8.36 6.75 -7.78
N ASN A 88 8.08 7.73 -8.65
CA ASN A 88 8.69 9.06 -8.56
C ASN A 88 8.10 9.92 -7.43
N ALA A 89 6.78 9.81 -7.17
CA ALA A 89 6.13 10.55 -6.08
C ALA A 89 6.54 10.05 -4.69
N LEU A 90 6.91 8.78 -4.57
CA LEU A 90 7.33 8.13 -3.32
C LEU A 90 8.85 8.05 -3.14
N GLY A 91 9.62 8.84 -3.91
CA GLY A 91 11.08 8.82 -3.86
C GLY A 91 11.62 8.95 -2.42
N ARG A 92 12.68 8.19 -2.11
CA ARG A 92 13.37 8.21 -0.80
C ARG A 92 13.65 9.66 -0.39
N GLN A 93 13.09 10.07 0.74
CA GLN A 93 13.49 11.32 1.39
C GLN A 93 14.87 11.11 2.04
N PRO A 94 15.86 11.99 1.81
CA PRO A 94 17.12 11.93 2.53
C PRO A 94 16.84 12.21 4.01
N ILE A 95 17.02 11.19 4.85
CA ILE A 95 17.02 11.36 6.31
C ILE A 95 18.28 12.16 6.64
N GLN A 96 18.15 13.34 7.27
CA GLN A 96 19.33 14.07 7.74
C GLN A 96 20.04 13.24 8.81
N ASP A 97 21.21 12.71 8.45
CA ASP A 97 22.08 11.95 9.34
C ASP A 97 22.83 12.91 10.29
N VAL A 98 22.62 12.74 11.58
CA VAL A 98 23.68 13.01 12.59
C VAL A 98 24.47 11.72 12.73
N ASP A 99 25.72 11.76 12.32
CA ASP A 99 26.63 10.62 12.23
C ASP A 99 27.13 10.24 13.62
N LEU A 100 26.93 8.99 14.05
CA LEU A 100 27.61 8.35 15.19
C LEU A 100 27.60 6.82 15.01
N ASP A 101 28.81 6.30 14.78
CA ASP A 101 29.35 4.93 14.93
C ASP A 101 28.55 3.68 14.49
N ALA A 102 29.29 2.73 13.90
CA ALA A 102 28.78 1.52 13.26
C ALA A 102 28.11 0.54 14.26
N GLU A 103 26.82 0.30 14.09
CA GLU A 103 26.07 -0.73 14.82
C GLU A 103 26.31 -2.14 14.23
N PRO A 104 26.29 -3.19 15.07
CA PRO A 104 26.50 -4.57 14.63
C PRO A 104 25.39 -5.06 13.68
N GLN A 105 25.75 -5.88 12.70
CA GLN A 105 24.83 -6.45 11.73
C GLN A 105 23.73 -7.31 12.40
N PRO A 106 22.48 -7.28 11.89
CA PRO A 106 21.40 -8.09 12.46
C PRO A 106 21.71 -9.58 12.37
N GLN A 107 21.73 -10.25 13.52
CA GLN A 107 21.78 -11.70 13.58
C GLN A 107 20.47 -12.26 12.99
N GLU A 108 20.59 -13.22 12.06
CA GLU A 108 19.42 -13.90 11.50
C GLU A 108 18.63 -14.58 12.63
N ALA A 109 17.31 -14.41 12.62
CA ALA A 109 16.44 -15.01 13.62
C ALA A 109 16.44 -16.54 13.46
N ALA A 110 16.48 -17.28 14.57
CA ALA A 110 16.69 -18.74 14.58
C ALA A 110 15.53 -19.56 13.99
N GLY A 111 14.35 -18.96 13.82
CA GLY A 111 13.17 -19.60 13.26
C GLY A 111 13.26 -19.87 11.76
N ARG A 112 12.17 -20.42 11.20
CA ARG A 112 12.08 -20.78 9.78
C ARG A 112 11.38 -19.67 9.00
N PHE A 113 11.96 -19.24 7.87
CA PHE A 113 11.38 -18.22 6.99
C PHE A 113 10.99 -18.80 5.61
N MET A 114 9.77 -19.30 5.51
CA MET A 114 9.27 -20.11 4.39
C MET A 114 8.54 -19.27 3.35
N SER A 115 8.55 -19.72 2.08
CA SER A 115 7.72 -19.14 1.01
C SER A 115 6.49 -20.00 0.76
N ALA A 116 5.35 -19.37 0.51
CA ALA A 116 4.15 -20.03 0.04
C ALA A 116 3.30 -19.05 -0.80
N SER A 117 2.16 -19.51 -1.29
CA SER A 117 1.19 -18.68 -1.99
C SER A 117 -0.23 -19.04 -1.60
N CYS A 118 -1.15 -18.10 -1.82
CA CYS A 118 -2.58 -18.30 -1.64
C CYS A 118 -3.29 -17.79 -2.90
N THR A 119 -4.33 -18.50 -3.32
CA THR A 119 -5.15 -18.16 -4.49
C THR A 119 -6.61 -18.20 -4.12
N ASN A 120 -7.33 -17.13 -4.47
CA ASN A 120 -8.79 -17.10 -4.43
C ASN A 120 -9.34 -16.46 -5.72
N ARG A 121 -10.63 -16.13 -5.75
CA ARG A 121 -11.29 -15.54 -6.94
C ARG A 121 -10.73 -14.18 -7.35
N ALA A 122 -10.12 -13.42 -6.43
CA ALA A 122 -9.50 -12.13 -6.71
C ALA A 122 -8.05 -12.26 -7.24
N GLY A 123 -7.46 -13.44 -7.15
CA GLY A 123 -6.17 -13.78 -7.73
C GLY A 123 -5.23 -14.49 -6.77
N THR A 124 -3.93 -14.48 -7.10
CA THR A 124 -2.88 -15.14 -6.34
C THR A 124 -1.94 -14.12 -5.71
N ARG A 125 -1.50 -14.37 -4.48
CA ARG A 125 -0.40 -13.65 -3.83
C ARG A 125 0.60 -14.63 -3.23
N ALA A 126 1.88 -14.38 -3.48
CA ALA A 126 2.94 -15.05 -2.75
C ALA A 126 3.09 -14.39 -1.37
N TYR A 127 3.54 -15.15 -0.39
CA TYR A 127 3.84 -14.64 0.94
C TYR A 127 5.05 -15.34 1.54
N LYS A 128 5.65 -14.70 2.53
CA LYS A 128 6.64 -15.32 3.42
C LYS A 128 6.01 -15.58 4.79
N LEU A 129 6.34 -16.70 5.41
CA LEU A 129 5.91 -17.06 6.77
C LEU A 129 7.14 -17.26 7.65
N TYR A 130 7.21 -16.52 8.74
CA TYR A 130 8.13 -16.76 9.84
C TYR A 130 7.48 -17.64 10.89
N VAL A 131 8.12 -18.77 11.20
CA VAL A 131 7.74 -19.69 12.27
C VAL A 131 8.82 -19.63 13.35
N PRO A 132 8.48 -19.24 14.60
CA PRO A 132 9.49 -19.09 15.65
C PRO A 132 10.11 -20.45 16.00
N SER A 133 11.40 -20.47 16.37
CA SER A 133 12.11 -21.74 16.62
C SER A 133 11.59 -22.48 17.86
N SER A 134 10.97 -21.75 18.79
CA SER A 134 10.34 -22.27 20.00
C SER A 134 8.95 -22.91 19.78
N TYR A 135 8.34 -22.79 18.60
CA TYR A 135 7.02 -23.37 18.36
C TYR A 135 7.04 -24.89 18.45
N SER A 136 6.27 -25.43 19.38
CA SER A 136 6.20 -26.86 19.69
C SER A 136 4.80 -27.47 19.51
N GLY A 137 3.87 -26.73 18.90
CA GLY A 137 2.49 -27.16 18.65
C GLY A 137 1.46 -26.57 19.62
N GLU A 138 1.82 -25.57 20.41
CA GLU A 138 0.91 -24.78 21.23
C GLU A 138 0.21 -23.64 20.44
N PRO A 139 -1.00 -23.19 20.82
CA PRO A 139 -1.64 -22.04 20.18
C PRO A 139 -0.84 -20.74 20.34
N LEU A 140 -0.30 -20.19 19.25
CA LEU A 140 0.48 -18.95 19.25
C LEU A 140 -0.21 -17.80 18.49
N PRO A 141 0.14 -16.54 18.79
CA PRO A 141 -0.32 -15.39 18.01
C PRO A 141 0.19 -15.39 16.57
N LEU A 142 -0.54 -14.70 15.69
CA LEU A 142 -0.15 -14.43 14.32
C LEU A 142 -0.19 -12.93 14.03
N ILE A 143 0.89 -12.38 13.46
CA ILE A 143 0.93 -11.01 12.95
C ILE A 143 1.02 -11.03 11.42
N VAL A 144 0.12 -10.33 10.75
CA VAL A 144 0.19 -10.06 9.31
C VAL A 144 0.92 -8.73 9.09
N MET A 145 2.04 -8.74 8.37
CA MET A 145 2.89 -7.57 8.13
C MET A 145 2.85 -7.15 6.66
N LEU A 146 2.34 -5.94 6.40
CA LEU A 146 2.08 -5.41 5.05
C LEU A 146 3.09 -4.32 4.70
N HIS A 147 3.89 -4.60 3.67
CA HIS A 147 4.96 -3.73 3.21
C HIS A 147 4.43 -2.46 2.50
N GLY A 148 5.25 -1.41 2.44
CA GLY A 148 4.97 -0.20 1.64
C GLY A 148 5.17 -0.42 0.14
N CYS A 149 4.84 0.57 -0.69
CA CYS A 149 5.14 0.48 -2.13
C CYS A 149 6.65 0.30 -2.35
N GLN A 150 7.05 -0.35 -3.45
CA GLN A 150 8.44 -0.66 -3.85
C GLN A 150 9.17 -1.67 -2.94
N GLN A 151 8.60 -2.01 -1.79
CA GLN A 151 9.12 -3.06 -0.92
C GLN A 151 8.59 -4.44 -1.34
N ASN A 152 9.11 -5.47 -0.68
CA ASN A 152 8.65 -6.85 -0.79
C ASN A 152 8.73 -7.53 0.59
N PRO A 153 8.20 -8.75 0.76
CA PRO A 153 8.20 -9.46 2.05
C PRO A 153 9.57 -9.58 2.73
N GLY A 154 10.63 -9.84 1.97
CA GLY A 154 11.98 -9.98 2.53
C GLY A 154 12.56 -8.65 2.98
N ASP A 155 12.45 -7.62 2.14
CA ASP A 155 12.89 -6.26 2.48
C ASP A 155 12.16 -5.72 3.72
N PHE A 156 10.85 -5.93 3.82
CA PHE A 156 10.07 -5.45 4.94
C PHE A 156 10.36 -6.23 6.23
N ALA A 157 10.55 -7.55 6.15
CA ALA A 157 10.96 -8.35 7.31
C ALA A 157 12.35 -7.91 7.83
N ALA A 158 13.32 -7.70 6.92
CA ALA A 158 14.66 -7.24 7.28
C ALA A 158 14.66 -5.82 7.84
N GLY A 159 13.87 -4.91 7.25
CA GLY A 159 13.77 -3.52 7.69
C GLY A 159 13.06 -3.35 9.03
N THR A 160 11.94 -4.03 9.24
CA THR A 160 11.18 -3.94 10.49
C THR A 160 11.85 -4.71 11.64
N GLY A 161 12.71 -5.68 11.35
CA GLY A 161 13.27 -6.59 12.36
C GLY A 161 12.22 -7.48 13.03
N MET A 162 11.03 -7.59 12.43
CA MET A 162 9.88 -8.23 13.06
C MET A 162 10.08 -9.74 13.24
N ASN A 163 10.95 -10.40 12.47
CA ASN A 163 11.31 -11.80 12.72
C ASN A 163 12.06 -11.98 14.06
N GLN A 164 13.00 -11.09 14.39
CA GLN A 164 13.72 -11.13 15.66
C GLN A 164 12.80 -10.80 16.83
N VAL A 165 11.86 -9.87 16.63
CA VAL A 165 10.83 -9.56 17.64
C VAL A 165 9.92 -10.77 17.85
N ALA A 166 9.47 -11.40 16.77
CA ALA A 166 8.59 -12.56 16.83
C ALA A 166 9.24 -13.78 17.47
N GLU A 167 10.54 -14.00 17.23
CA GLU A 167 11.31 -15.04 17.90
C GLU A 167 11.31 -14.86 19.42
N LYS A 168 11.57 -13.64 19.89
CA LYS A 168 11.61 -13.32 21.32
C LYS A 168 10.25 -13.42 22.00
N ASN A 169 9.17 -13.20 21.25
CA ASN A 169 7.81 -13.17 21.79
C ASN A 169 7.02 -14.45 21.50
N ASN A 170 7.61 -15.43 20.83
CA ASN A 170 6.98 -16.70 20.41
C ASN A 170 5.66 -16.48 19.64
N CYS A 171 5.74 -15.81 18.49
CA CYS A 171 4.60 -15.66 17.57
C CYS A 171 4.98 -15.86 16.11
N PHE A 172 3.98 -16.17 15.30
CA PHE A 172 4.11 -16.26 13.85
C PHE A 172 4.03 -14.90 13.19
N VAL A 173 4.72 -14.73 12.07
CA VAL A 173 4.58 -13.54 11.22
C VAL A 173 4.39 -13.94 9.77
N VAL A 174 3.34 -13.45 9.14
CA VAL A 174 3.13 -13.63 7.71
C VAL A 174 3.28 -12.31 6.97
N TYR A 175 4.01 -12.33 5.86
CA TYR A 175 4.30 -11.17 5.01
C TYR A 175 3.74 -11.43 3.61
N PRO A 176 2.47 -11.08 3.34
CA PRO A 176 1.93 -11.05 2.00
C PRO A 176 2.77 -10.13 1.09
N GLY A 177 3.09 -10.61 -0.11
CA GLY A 177 3.78 -9.84 -1.14
C GLY A 177 2.83 -9.36 -2.21
N GLN A 178 2.93 -8.09 -2.60
CA GLN A 178 2.24 -7.60 -3.79
C GLN A 178 2.88 -8.18 -5.06
N ALA A 179 2.06 -8.68 -5.98
CA ALA A 179 2.57 -9.18 -7.25
C ALA A 179 2.89 -8.00 -8.18
N GLN A 180 4.10 -7.96 -8.74
CA GLN A 180 4.49 -6.90 -9.69
C GLN A 180 3.56 -6.87 -10.92
N ALA A 181 3.07 -8.04 -11.34
CA ALA A 181 2.06 -8.18 -12.39
C ALA A 181 0.70 -7.56 -12.00
N ALA A 182 0.37 -7.50 -10.71
CA ALA A 182 -0.84 -6.84 -10.23
C ALA A 182 -0.64 -5.33 -10.06
N ASN A 183 0.55 -4.88 -9.67
CA ASN A 183 0.95 -3.47 -9.59
C ASN A 183 2.46 -3.33 -9.83
N GLY A 184 2.85 -2.60 -10.88
CA GLY A 184 4.26 -2.46 -11.27
C GLY A 184 5.17 -1.78 -10.23
N SER A 185 4.59 -1.07 -9.26
CA SER A 185 5.31 -0.45 -8.13
C SER A 185 5.25 -1.30 -6.85
N ASN A 186 4.80 -2.56 -6.92
CA ASN A 186 4.55 -3.43 -5.77
C ASN A 186 3.68 -2.74 -4.69
N CYS A 187 2.74 -1.89 -5.09
CA CYS A 187 1.92 -1.14 -4.14
C CYS A 187 0.52 -1.75 -3.98
N TRP A 188 0.00 -1.74 -2.75
CA TRP A 188 -1.39 -2.09 -2.45
C TRP A 188 -2.34 -1.05 -3.07
N LYS A 189 -3.44 -1.51 -3.66
CA LYS A 189 -4.42 -0.68 -4.35
C LYS A 189 -5.48 -0.15 -3.38
N TRP A 190 -5.05 0.38 -2.25
CA TRP A 190 -5.92 0.87 -1.18
C TRP A 190 -6.92 1.95 -1.64
N PHE A 191 -6.64 2.65 -2.74
CA PHE A 191 -7.51 3.66 -3.33
C PHE A 191 -8.55 3.09 -4.31
N ASN A 192 -8.46 1.81 -4.68
CA ASN A 192 -9.48 1.18 -5.51
C ASN A 192 -10.66 0.72 -4.66
N THR A 193 -11.87 1.12 -5.01
CA THR A 193 -13.08 0.76 -4.24
C THR A 193 -13.37 -0.74 -4.18
N SER A 194 -12.91 -1.52 -5.17
CA SER A 194 -12.97 -2.99 -5.15
C SER A 194 -12.02 -3.64 -4.13
N ASP A 195 -10.95 -2.93 -3.77
CA ASP A 195 -9.89 -3.37 -2.85
C ASP A 195 -10.08 -2.76 -1.45
N GLN A 196 -11.30 -2.33 -1.12
CA GLN A 196 -11.68 -1.76 0.17
C GLN A 196 -12.85 -2.50 0.86
N LYS A 197 -13.33 -3.59 0.24
CA LYS A 197 -14.51 -4.33 0.70
C LYS A 197 -14.13 -5.73 1.16
N ARG A 198 -14.93 -6.24 2.11
CA ARG A 198 -14.89 -7.64 2.49
C ARG A 198 -15.12 -8.54 1.28
N ASP A 199 -14.31 -9.58 1.18
CA ASP A 199 -14.35 -10.65 0.18
C ASP A 199 -14.19 -10.16 -1.27
N GLY A 200 -13.66 -8.94 -1.43
CA GLY A 200 -13.25 -8.34 -2.69
C GLY A 200 -11.76 -8.04 -2.72
N GLY A 201 -11.19 -8.07 -3.93
CA GLY A 201 -9.86 -7.55 -4.20
C GLY A 201 -8.73 -8.13 -3.34
N GLU A 202 -7.71 -7.30 -3.14
CA GLU A 202 -6.52 -7.61 -2.33
C GLU A 202 -6.81 -7.97 -0.86
N PRO A 203 -7.74 -7.28 -0.14
CA PRO A 203 -8.08 -7.66 1.23
C PRO A 203 -8.53 -9.11 1.37
N SER A 204 -9.31 -9.61 0.40
CA SER A 204 -9.78 -11.00 0.42
C SER A 204 -8.65 -12.02 0.35
N ILE A 205 -7.62 -11.75 -0.46
CA ILE A 205 -6.47 -12.65 -0.60
C ILE A 205 -5.66 -12.66 0.70
N ILE A 206 -5.48 -11.49 1.34
CA ILE A 206 -4.76 -11.38 2.61
C ILE A 206 -5.50 -12.09 3.75
N ALA A 207 -6.83 -11.94 3.81
CA ALA A 207 -7.67 -12.67 4.76
C ALA A 207 -7.57 -14.19 4.54
N ASP A 208 -7.53 -14.66 3.30
CA ASP A 208 -7.38 -16.09 2.98
C ASP A 208 -5.96 -16.61 3.28
N ILE A 209 -4.90 -15.81 3.08
CA ILE A 209 -3.54 -16.14 3.56
C ILE A 209 -3.56 -16.34 5.08
N THR A 210 -4.20 -15.42 5.81
CA THR A 210 -4.31 -15.50 7.28
C THR A 210 -5.01 -16.80 7.68
N ARG A 211 -6.16 -17.11 7.08
CA ARG A 211 -6.91 -18.35 7.34
C ARG A 211 -6.13 -19.60 6.96
N GLN A 212 -5.38 -19.58 5.85
CA GLN A 212 -4.54 -20.69 5.43
C GLN A 212 -3.47 -21.00 6.47
N VAL A 213 -2.79 -19.98 7.00
CA VAL A 213 -1.81 -20.16 8.09
C VAL A 213 -2.48 -20.69 9.37
N MET A 214 -3.68 -20.19 9.71
CA MET A 214 -4.46 -20.69 10.86
C MET A 214 -4.95 -22.13 10.70
N GLN A 215 -5.08 -22.63 9.47
CA GLN A 215 -5.43 -24.04 9.20
C GLN A 215 -4.20 -24.95 9.27
N GLU A 216 -3.03 -24.46 8.86
CA GLU A 216 -1.78 -25.23 8.83
C GLU A 216 -1.09 -25.28 10.21
N TYR A 217 -1.18 -24.20 10.98
CA TYR A 217 -0.55 -24.07 12.29
C TYR A 217 -1.59 -23.83 13.39
N ARG A 218 -1.26 -24.20 14.63
CA ARG A 218 -2.10 -23.90 15.79
C ARG A 218 -1.95 -22.42 16.13
N ILE A 219 -2.70 -21.58 15.42
CA ILE A 219 -2.81 -20.15 15.70
C ILE A 219 -3.96 -19.94 16.69
N ASP A 220 -3.74 -19.09 17.69
CA ASP A 220 -4.80 -18.66 18.59
C ASP A 220 -5.72 -17.66 17.86
N PRO A 221 -7.00 -18.01 17.62
CA PRO A 221 -7.92 -17.16 16.85
C PRO A 221 -8.26 -15.84 17.54
N ASP A 222 -8.02 -15.72 18.85
CA ASP A 222 -8.23 -14.46 19.57
C ASP A 222 -6.98 -13.56 19.54
N ARG A 223 -5.86 -14.02 18.98
CA ARG A 223 -4.56 -13.30 18.92
C ARG A 223 -4.01 -13.23 17.49
N VAL A 224 -4.86 -12.79 16.56
CA VAL A 224 -4.48 -12.51 15.17
C VAL A 224 -4.50 -11.00 14.94
N TYR A 225 -3.39 -10.45 14.45
CA TYR A 225 -3.17 -9.01 14.32
C TYR A 225 -2.70 -8.66 12.91
N VAL A 226 -2.87 -7.40 12.51
CA VAL A 226 -2.38 -6.90 11.23
C VAL A 226 -1.66 -5.56 11.42
N ALA A 227 -0.55 -5.38 10.72
CA ALA A 227 0.18 -4.12 10.72
C ALA A 227 0.80 -3.81 9.36
N GLY A 228 1.13 -2.55 9.10
CA GLY A 228 1.84 -2.18 7.88
C GLY A 228 2.35 -0.75 7.83
N LEU A 229 3.17 -0.48 6.80
CA LEU A 229 3.76 0.83 6.50
C LEU A 229 3.13 1.43 5.24
N SER A 230 2.85 2.74 5.24
CA SER A 230 2.43 3.47 4.03
C SER A 230 1.16 2.86 3.42
N ALA A 231 1.18 2.49 2.14
CA ALA A 231 0.13 1.73 1.48
C ALA A 231 -0.23 0.41 2.21
N GLY A 232 0.73 -0.24 2.86
CA GLY A 232 0.48 -1.41 3.72
C GLY A 232 -0.24 -1.03 5.01
N GLY A 233 0.03 0.16 5.57
CA GLY A 233 -0.72 0.72 6.69
C GLY A 233 -2.17 1.07 6.30
N ALA A 234 -2.39 1.61 5.10
CA ALA A 234 -3.73 1.81 4.54
C ALA A 234 -4.46 0.48 4.24
N MET A 235 -3.75 -0.56 3.80
CA MET A 235 -4.35 -1.89 3.65
C MET A 235 -4.67 -2.53 5.01
N ALA A 236 -3.88 -2.27 6.05
CA ALA A 236 -4.15 -2.72 7.41
C ALA A 236 -5.45 -2.10 7.98
N THR A 237 -5.70 -0.80 7.74
CA THR A 237 -6.98 -0.16 8.13
C THR A 237 -8.17 -0.77 7.37
N ILE A 238 -8.02 -1.04 6.08
CA ILE A 238 -9.04 -1.73 5.28
C ILE A 238 -9.34 -3.12 5.84
N LEU A 239 -8.31 -3.90 6.20
CA LEU A 239 -8.50 -5.24 6.78
C LEU A 239 -9.18 -5.18 8.15
N ALA A 240 -8.80 -4.25 9.01
CA ALA A 240 -9.46 -4.04 10.29
C ALA A 240 -10.94 -3.67 10.12
N ALA A 241 -11.27 -2.85 9.12
CA ALA A 241 -12.65 -2.46 8.83
C ALA A 241 -13.48 -3.56 8.16
N ALA A 242 -12.88 -4.35 7.25
CA ALA A 242 -13.58 -5.39 6.48
C ALA A 242 -13.64 -6.76 7.18
N TYR A 243 -12.68 -7.04 8.07
CA TYR A 243 -12.54 -8.31 8.79
C TYR A 243 -12.30 -8.10 10.31
N PRO A 244 -13.15 -7.33 11.01
CA PRO A 244 -13.01 -7.14 12.47
C PRO A 244 -13.24 -8.45 13.26
N ASP A 245 -13.83 -9.45 12.62
CA ASP A 245 -13.96 -10.79 13.15
C ASP A 245 -12.64 -11.61 13.06
N LEU A 246 -11.71 -11.23 12.18
CA LEU A 246 -10.44 -11.94 12.00
C LEU A 246 -9.29 -11.27 12.75
N TYR A 247 -9.26 -9.93 12.82
CA TYR A 247 -8.15 -9.19 13.42
C TYR A 247 -8.55 -8.57 14.76
N ALA A 248 -7.82 -8.94 15.81
CA ALA A 248 -8.04 -8.48 17.19
C ALA A 248 -7.54 -7.05 17.44
N ALA A 249 -6.50 -6.62 16.73
CA ALA A 249 -5.94 -5.27 16.79
C ALA A 249 -5.16 -4.95 15.50
N VAL A 250 -4.93 -3.65 15.27
CA VAL A 250 -4.24 -3.14 14.07
C VAL A 250 -3.09 -2.18 14.41
N GLY A 251 -1.96 -2.33 13.70
CA GLY A 251 -0.80 -1.44 13.77
C GLY A 251 -0.64 -0.64 12.48
N ILE A 252 -0.52 0.68 12.56
CA ILE A 252 -0.48 1.55 11.39
C ILE A 252 0.77 2.41 11.46
N HIS A 253 1.65 2.30 10.48
CA HIS A 253 2.78 3.22 10.34
C HIS A 253 2.61 4.07 9.09
N SER A 254 2.62 5.40 9.24
CA SER A 254 2.50 6.36 8.12
C SER A 254 1.41 6.00 7.10
N GLY A 255 0.28 5.46 7.59
CA GLY A 255 -0.83 4.96 6.79
C GLY A 255 -1.99 5.95 6.68
N LEU A 256 -3.10 5.51 6.09
CA LEU A 256 -4.30 6.32 5.87
C LEU A 256 -5.56 5.56 6.33
N PRO A 257 -6.64 6.27 6.70
CA PRO A 257 -7.92 5.63 6.99
C PRO A 257 -8.47 4.90 5.75
N ALA A 258 -9.21 3.82 5.97
CA ALA A 258 -9.97 3.14 4.94
C ALA A 258 -11.00 4.09 4.32
N GLY A 259 -11.21 4.01 3.00
CA GLY A 259 -12.14 4.91 2.30
C GLY A 259 -11.61 6.32 2.06
N SER A 260 -10.36 6.63 2.43
CA SER A 260 -9.74 7.96 2.20
C SER A 260 -9.60 8.33 0.71
N ALA A 261 -9.64 7.35 -0.19
CA ALA A 261 -9.57 7.55 -1.63
C ALA A 261 -10.43 6.51 -2.36
N HIS A 262 -10.76 6.82 -3.61
CA HIS A 262 -11.58 6.00 -4.50
C HIS A 262 -11.02 5.92 -5.94
N ASP A 263 -9.94 6.65 -6.20
CA ASP A 263 -9.16 6.68 -7.42
C ASP A 263 -7.76 7.26 -7.15
N VAL A 264 -6.92 7.33 -8.18
CA VAL A 264 -5.54 7.84 -8.08
C VAL A 264 -5.50 9.32 -7.68
N ALA A 265 -6.41 10.16 -8.18
CA ALA A 265 -6.39 11.59 -7.91
C ALA A 265 -6.73 11.90 -6.44
N SER A 266 -7.79 11.26 -5.93
CA SER A 266 -8.16 11.33 -4.52
C SER A 266 -7.10 10.70 -3.61
N ALA A 267 -6.37 9.68 -4.08
CA ALA A 267 -5.25 9.12 -3.33
C ALA A 267 -4.16 10.16 -3.06
N PHE A 268 -3.74 10.92 -4.08
CA PHE A 268 -2.77 12.00 -3.91
C PHE A 268 -3.29 13.12 -3.00
N GLY A 269 -4.57 13.48 -3.13
CA GLY A 269 -5.21 14.44 -2.23
C GLY A 269 -5.18 13.98 -0.76
N ALA A 270 -5.59 12.74 -0.49
CA ALA A 270 -5.58 12.16 0.85
C ALA A 270 -4.18 12.08 1.45
N MET A 271 -3.18 11.66 0.66
CA MET A 271 -1.78 11.60 1.09
C MET A 271 -1.25 12.99 1.49
N LYS A 272 -1.61 14.06 0.76
CA LYS A 272 -1.07 15.40 0.99
C LYS A 272 -1.75 16.16 2.13
N ASP A 273 -3.08 16.12 2.20
CA ASP A 273 -3.85 17.04 3.04
C ASP A 273 -4.52 16.35 4.25
N GLY A 274 -4.45 15.01 4.31
CA GLY A 274 -5.23 14.20 5.23
C GLY A 274 -6.56 13.77 4.61
N GLY A 275 -6.87 12.48 4.69
CA GLY A 275 -8.16 11.94 4.27
C GLY A 275 -9.25 12.36 5.24
N LYS A 276 -9.87 13.53 5.03
CA LYS A 276 -11.00 14.06 5.82
C LYS A 276 -12.12 13.01 5.93
N ALA A 277 -12.05 12.21 6.98
CA ALA A 277 -12.98 11.18 7.46
C ALA A 277 -14.15 10.84 6.50
N ALA A 278 -13.89 9.98 5.51
CA ALA A 278 -14.94 9.43 4.64
C ALA A 278 -15.09 7.92 4.88
N GLY A 279 -15.65 7.57 6.03
CA GLY A 279 -16.08 6.21 6.33
C GLY A 279 -16.01 5.90 7.80
N VAL A 280 -17.17 5.83 8.46
CA VAL A 280 -17.30 5.04 9.69
C VAL A 280 -16.93 3.61 9.32
N CYS A 281 -16.15 2.89 10.14
CA CYS A 281 -16.00 1.45 9.97
C CYS A 281 -17.42 0.86 9.79
N PRO A 282 -17.74 0.21 8.67
CA PRO A 282 -19.11 -0.28 8.43
C PRO A 282 -19.55 -1.27 9.52
N HIS A 283 -18.60 -1.85 10.25
CA HIS A 283 -18.84 -2.55 11.49
C HIS A 283 -18.72 -1.61 12.70
N GLN A 284 -19.78 -1.56 13.51
CA GLN A 284 -19.87 -0.76 14.73
C GLN A 284 -18.89 -1.18 15.84
N GLN A 285 -18.11 -2.26 15.65
CA GLN A 285 -17.17 -2.75 16.65
C GLN A 285 -15.81 -2.06 16.52
N PRO A 286 -15.33 -1.36 17.57
CA PRO A 286 -14.01 -0.77 17.56
C PRO A 286 -12.92 -1.84 17.53
N VAL A 287 -11.88 -1.62 16.75
CA VAL A 287 -10.68 -2.47 16.71
C VAL A 287 -9.54 -1.71 17.38
N PRO A 288 -8.94 -2.26 18.46
CA PRO A 288 -7.79 -1.63 19.10
C PRO A 288 -6.68 -1.27 18.11
N VAL A 289 -6.13 -0.06 18.22
CA VAL A 289 -5.24 0.51 17.20
C VAL A 289 -4.00 1.18 17.78
N ILE A 290 -2.83 0.88 17.24
CA ILE A 290 -1.58 1.60 17.52
C ILE A 290 -1.07 2.25 16.24
N VAL A 291 -0.86 3.57 16.27
CA VAL A 291 -0.43 4.36 15.12
C VAL A 291 0.93 5.00 15.39
N PHE A 292 1.85 4.86 14.45
CA PHE A 292 3.14 5.56 14.40
C PHE A 292 3.17 6.50 13.19
N HIS A 293 3.65 7.72 13.40
CA HIS A 293 3.85 8.69 12.31
C HIS A 293 5.03 9.62 12.61
N GLY A 294 5.87 9.88 11.62
CA GLY A 294 6.89 10.93 11.70
C GLY A 294 6.29 12.31 11.44
N ASP A 295 6.59 13.32 12.26
CA ASP A 295 6.04 14.68 12.06
C ASP A 295 6.66 15.45 10.89
N ARG A 296 7.66 14.87 10.20
CA ARG A 296 8.26 15.38 8.96
C ARG A 296 7.98 14.46 7.76
N ASP A 297 6.93 13.65 7.84
CA ASP A 297 6.47 12.84 6.72
C ASP A 297 5.84 13.71 5.63
N HIS A 298 6.56 13.91 4.53
CA HIS A 298 6.11 14.67 3.36
C HIS A 298 5.44 13.79 2.30
N THR A 299 5.37 12.48 2.52
CA THR A 299 4.76 11.53 1.60
C THR A 299 3.31 11.28 1.99
N VAL A 300 3.08 10.94 3.26
CA VAL A 300 1.75 10.82 3.85
C VAL A 300 1.68 11.78 5.02
N HIS A 301 0.86 12.81 4.89
CA HIS A 301 0.76 13.86 5.89
C HIS A 301 0.35 13.28 7.25
N PRO A 302 0.98 13.70 8.37
CA PRO A 302 0.73 13.13 9.71
C PRO A 302 -0.72 13.14 10.20
N ASN A 303 -1.54 14.06 9.69
CA ASN A 303 -2.98 14.07 9.98
C ASN A 303 -3.67 12.75 9.61
N ASN A 304 -3.20 12.04 8.58
CA ASN A 304 -3.75 10.73 8.22
C ASN A 304 -3.62 9.70 9.35
N GLY A 305 -2.57 9.76 10.18
CA GLY A 305 -2.43 8.89 11.34
C GLY A 305 -3.50 9.18 12.40
N VAL A 306 -3.83 10.45 12.61
CA VAL A 306 -4.91 10.88 13.51
C VAL A 306 -6.27 10.43 12.97
N ASP A 307 -6.50 10.59 11.67
CA ASP A 307 -7.76 10.20 11.02
C ASP A 307 -7.95 8.67 11.06
N ALA A 308 -6.89 7.90 10.78
CA ALA A 308 -6.90 6.44 10.86
C ALA A 308 -7.18 5.93 12.29
N LEU A 309 -6.53 6.52 13.30
CA LEU A 309 -6.79 6.20 14.70
C LEU A 309 -8.25 6.49 15.08
N THR A 310 -8.77 7.64 14.66
CA THR A 310 -10.15 8.06 14.94
C THR A 310 -11.16 7.10 14.30
N GLN A 311 -10.90 6.66 13.06
CA GLN A 311 -11.75 5.69 12.36
C GLN A 311 -11.79 4.33 13.08
N CYS A 312 -10.63 3.77 13.47
CA CYS A 312 -10.56 2.45 14.11
C CYS A 312 -11.19 2.43 15.51
N LEU A 313 -11.08 3.54 16.26
CA LEU A 313 -11.66 3.64 17.60
C LEU A 313 -13.19 3.72 17.61
N ASN A 314 -13.84 4.14 16.52
CA ASN A 314 -15.30 4.26 16.35
C ASN A 314 -16.07 4.88 17.55
N VAL A 315 -15.38 5.62 18.41
CA VAL A 315 -15.91 6.28 19.60
C VAL A 315 -15.39 7.71 19.53
N SER A 316 -16.23 8.67 19.88
CA SER A 316 -15.78 10.04 20.08
C SER A 316 -14.62 9.97 21.07
N VAL A 317 -13.41 10.28 20.61
CA VAL A 317 -12.15 10.19 21.37
C VAL A 317 -12.25 10.82 22.78
N GLY A 318 -13.22 11.71 23.00
CA GLY A 318 -13.58 12.29 24.30
C GLY A 318 -14.27 11.37 25.34
N ALA A 319 -14.67 10.14 25.00
CA ALA A 319 -15.16 9.16 25.98
C ALA A 319 -14.02 8.33 26.62
N CYS A 320 -12.85 8.29 25.98
CA CYS A 320 -11.68 7.59 26.50
C CYS A 320 -10.91 8.46 27.49
N LYS A 321 -10.37 7.84 28.55
CA LYS A 321 -9.33 8.48 29.37
C LYS A 321 -8.07 8.63 28.53
N THR A 322 -7.43 9.80 28.58
CA THR A 322 -6.22 10.05 27.79
C THR A 322 -5.01 10.33 28.67
N SER A 323 -3.85 9.81 28.27
CA SER A 323 -2.56 10.13 28.88
C SER A 323 -1.52 10.41 27.80
N ILE A 324 -0.51 11.23 28.14
CA ILE A 324 0.56 11.61 27.22
C ILE A 324 1.88 11.28 27.90
N VAL A 325 2.72 10.54 27.20
CA VAL A 325 4.09 10.20 27.58
C VAL A 325 5.01 10.79 26.53
N LYS A 326 6.02 11.53 26.97
CA LYS A 326 7.13 11.98 26.10
C LYS A 326 8.36 11.17 26.44
N GLY A 327 9.12 10.79 25.44
CA GLY A 327 10.33 10.01 25.62
C GLY A 327 11.37 10.29 24.56
N GLN A 328 12.52 9.65 24.72
CA GLN A 328 13.64 9.75 23.80
C GLN A 328 14.35 8.40 23.73
N VAL A 329 14.62 7.93 22.52
CA VAL A 329 15.51 6.79 22.30
C VAL A 329 16.94 7.23 22.65
N PRO A 330 17.73 6.44 23.40
CA PRO A 330 19.13 6.76 23.67
C PRO A 330 19.87 7.12 22.38
N HIS A 331 20.44 8.33 22.31
CA HIS A 331 21.11 8.87 21.12
C HIS A 331 20.24 8.91 19.83
N GLY A 332 18.92 8.82 19.97
CA GLY A 332 17.96 8.75 18.86
C GLY A 332 16.88 9.83 18.94
N ARG A 333 15.75 9.55 18.27
CA ARG A 333 14.60 10.45 18.13
C ARG A 333 13.89 10.61 19.48
N THR A 334 13.37 11.81 19.70
CA THR A 334 12.32 12.04 20.70
C THR A 334 10.96 11.61 20.14
N TYR A 335 10.04 11.21 21.01
CA TYR A 335 8.69 10.83 20.62
C TYR A 335 7.65 11.32 21.63
N THR A 336 6.43 11.52 21.15
CA THR A 336 5.24 11.70 21.97
C THR A 336 4.28 10.55 21.73
N ARG A 337 3.95 9.82 22.80
CA ARG A 337 2.94 8.76 22.83
C ARG A 337 1.71 9.27 23.55
N LYS A 338 0.57 9.28 22.87
CA LYS A 338 -0.74 9.53 23.47
C LYS A 338 -1.52 8.22 23.56
N VAL A 339 -1.94 7.84 24.76
CA VAL A 339 -2.68 6.61 25.03
C VAL A 339 -4.14 6.95 25.31
N TYR A 340 -5.04 6.17 24.73
CA TYR A 340 -6.49 6.22 24.93
C TYR A 340 -6.92 4.92 25.60
N SER A 341 -7.50 5.02 26.79
CA SER A 341 -7.99 3.87 27.57
C SER A 341 -9.51 3.85 27.65
N ASP A 342 -10.07 2.65 27.70
CA ASP A 342 -11.49 2.42 28.02
C ASP A 342 -11.80 2.71 29.50
N GLU A 343 -13.05 2.49 29.90
CA GLU A 343 -13.51 2.77 31.27
C GLU A 343 -12.77 1.89 32.31
N GLU A 344 -12.45 0.66 31.92
CA GLU A 344 -11.67 -0.32 32.68
C GLU A 344 -10.17 -0.01 32.75
N GLY A 345 -9.69 0.97 31.97
CA GLY A 345 -8.31 1.43 31.96
C GLY A 345 -7.39 0.69 30.98
N ALA A 346 -7.91 -0.25 30.19
CA ALA A 346 -7.16 -0.94 29.16
C ALA A 346 -6.88 0.00 27.97
N ALA A 347 -5.65 0.02 27.48
CA ALA A 347 -5.26 0.86 26.34
C ALA A 347 -5.85 0.30 25.04
N VAL A 348 -6.87 0.98 24.53
CA VAL A 348 -7.58 0.63 23.28
C VAL A 348 -7.05 1.38 22.07
N ALA A 349 -6.32 2.48 22.26
CA ALA A 349 -5.51 3.04 21.20
C ALA A 349 -4.26 3.78 21.68
N GLU A 350 -3.27 3.86 20.78
CA GLU A 350 -2.06 4.63 20.98
C GLU A 350 -1.69 5.42 19.73
N HIS A 351 -1.32 6.69 19.90
CA HIS A 351 -0.78 7.54 18.84
C HIS A 351 0.65 7.94 19.17
N TRP A 352 1.59 7.55 18.33
CA TRP A 352 3.01 7.82 18.45
C TRP A 352 3.44 8.80 17.37
N ILE A 353 3.83 10.00 17.79
CA ILE A 353 4.52 10.96 16.93
C ILE A 353 6.02 10.85 17.17
N VAL A 354 6.77 10.54 16.12
CA VAL A 354 8.22 10.42 16.15
C VAL A 354 8.82 11.72 15.61
N HIS A 355 9.37 12.54 16.50
CA HIS A 355 9.76 13.89 16.17
C HIS A 355 11.02 13.92 15.30
N GLY A 356 10.93 14.63 14.18
CA GLY A 356 11.99 14.73 13.18
C GLY A 356 12.06 13.56 12.19
N ALA A 357 11.25 12.52 12.37
CA ALA A 357 11.20 11.38 11.45
C ALA A 357 10.35 11.69 10.20
N GLY A 358 10.75 11.12 9.06
CA GLY A 358 10.05 11.21 7.78
C GLY A 358 9.18 9.97 7.49
N HIS A 359 8.99 9.67 6.21
CA HIS A 359 8.23 8.50 5.75
C HIS A 359 9.06 7.20 5.85
N ALA A 360 9.20 6.68 7.07
CA ALA A 360 10.00 5.50 7.34
C ALA A 360 9.49 4.78 8.59
N TRP A 361 9.59 3.45 8.62
CA TRP A 361 9.32 2.63 9.80
C TRP A 361 10.21 3.06 10.97
N SER A 362 9.61 3.41 12.09
CA SER A 362 10.34 3.85 13.29
C SER A 362 11.10 2.69 13.94
N GLY A 363 12.38 2.94 14.24
CA GLY A 363 13.30 1.89 14.64
C GLY A 363 13.65 0.99 13.46
N GLY A 364 13.68 -0.32 13.70
CA GLY A 364 14.05 -1.29 12.68
C GLY A 364 15.54 -1.23 12.31
N SER A 365 15.86 -1.65 11.10
CA SER A 365 17.23 -1.89 10.64
C SER A 365 17.50 -1.28 9.27
N LYS A 366 18.75 -0.86 9.04
CA LYS A 366 19.23 -0.40 7.72
C LYS A 366 19.33 -1.53 6.69
N ALA A 367 19.14 -2.79 7.11
CA ALA A 367 19.15 -3.95 6.22
C ALA A 367 17.92 -4.02 5.29
N GLY A 368 16.84 -3.30 5.62
CA GLY A 368 15.70 -3.10 4.73
C GLY A 368 15.50 -1.63 4.38
N SER A 369 14.67 -1.37 3.38
CA SER A 369 14.36 -0.01 2.94
C SER A 369 13.27 0.67 3.79
N TYR A 370 13.25 2.01 3.74
CA TYR A 370 12.27 2.87 4.44
C TYR A 370 12.22 2.65 5.95
N THR A 371 13.37 2.66 6.62
CA THR A 371 13.50 2.56 8.08
C THR A 371 14.20 3.78 8.66
N ASP A 372 13.86 4.15 9.89
CA ASP A 372 14.59 5.13 10.71
C ASP A 372 15.03 4.45 12.02
N PRO A 373 16.19 3.77 12.03
CA PRO A 373 16.70 3.06 13.21
C PRO A 373 16.88 3.92 14.45
N LYS A 374 16.89 5.26 14.31
CA LYS A 374 16.98 6.19 15.45
C LYS A 374 15.65 6.37 16.16
N GLY A 375 14.55 5.95 15.55
CA GLY A 375 13.20 6.01 16.13
C GLY A 375 12.95 4.96 17.21
N PRO A 376 11.89 5.10 18.04
CA PRO A 376 11.44 4.04 18.93
C PRO A 376 11.13 2.76 18.14
N ASP A 377 11.37 1.60 18.74
CA ASP A 377 11.14 0.30 18.09
C ASP A 377 9.64 0.04 17.91
N ALA A 378 9.10 0.43 16.75
CA ALA A 378 7.69 0.26 16.43
C ALA A 378 7.29 -1.22 16.41
N SER A 379 8.19 -2.13 16.02
CA SER A 379 7.90 -3.57 15.98
C SER A 379 7.66 -4.11 17.39
N GLN A 380 8.52 -3.78 18.34
CA GLN A 380 8.35 -4.17 19.75
C GLN A 380 7.12 -3.54 20.38
N GLU A 381 6.89 -2.25 20.15
CA GLU A 381 5.73 -1.54 20.72
C GLU A 381 4.40 -2.04 20.15
N MET A 382 4.34 -2.41 18.87
CA MET A 382 3.18 -3.06 18.28
C MET A 382 2.92 -4.43 18.91
N ILE A 383 3.95 -5.26 19.12
CA ILE A 383 3.79 -6.57 19.76
C ILE A 383 3.31 -6.40 21.22
N ARG A 384 3.87 -5.46 21.98
CA ARG A 384 3.39 -5.12 23.32
C ARG A 384 1.91 -4.76 23.30
N PHE A 385 1.52 -3.87 22.39
CA PHE A 385 0.13 -3.42 22.28
C PHE A 385 -0.82 -4.55 21.88
N PHE A 386 -0.43 -5.38 20.92
CA PHE A 386 -1.21 -6.54 20.46
C PHE A 386 -1.43 -7.55 21.57
N TYR A 387 -0.38 -7.89 22.34
CA TYR A 387 -0.50 -8.87 23.41
C TYR A 387 -1.40 -8.39 24.56
N ALA A 388 -1.54 -7.07 24.73
CA ALA A 388 -2.49 -6.47 25.66
C ALA A 388 -3.93 -6.41 25.13
N ASN A 389 -4.14 -6.65 23.83
CA ASN A 389 -5.42 -6.53 23.15
C ASN A 389 -5.81 -7.80 22.38
N PRO A 390 -5.90 -8.98 23.04
CA PRO A 390 -6.55 -10.12 22.43
C PRO A 390 -8.03 -9.80 22.20
N LYS A 391 -8.65 -10.50 21.24
CA LYS A 391 -10.05 -10.29 20.91
C LYS A 391 -10.93 -10.57 22.12
N ARG A 392 -11.71 -9.57 22.56
CA ARG A 392 -12.68 -9.75 23.65
C ARG A 392 -13.85 -10.58 23.12
N ARG A 393 -14.04 -11.78 23.67
CA ARG A 393 -15.25 -12.56 23.40
C ARG A 393 -16.43 -11.86 24.06
N ALA A 394 -17.45 -11.50 23.28
CA ALA A 394 -18.69 -10.99 23.84
C ALA A 394 -19.34 -12.10 24.70
N GLY A 395 -19.36 -11.91 26.02
CA GLY A 395 -20.04 -12.78 26.98
C GLY A 395 -19.30 -14.09 27.33
N ARG A 396 -18.58 -14.06 28.45
CA ARG A 396 -18.54 -15.17 29.42
C ARG A 396 -18.77 -14.59 30.80
#